data_AF-A0A171DFE7-F1
#
_entry.id   AF-A0A171DFE7-F1
#
_cell.length_a   1.000
_cell.length_b   1.000
_cell.length_c   1.000
_cell.angle_alpha   90.00
_cell.angle_beta   90.00
_cell.angle_gamma   90.00
#
_symmetry.space_group_name_H-M   'P 1'
#
loop_
_entity.id
_entity.type
_entity.pdbx_description
1 polymer ?
#
loop_
_entity_poly.entity_id
_entity_poly.type
_entity_poly.pdbx_seq_one_letter_code
_entity_poly.pdbx_strand_id
1 'polypeptide(L)'
;MDPEATSTYEHRCRLLMRVAYPSRFREFRGDEVLGTLLDLAEPGQRSPALRDCLDVLRGGLVLRLREHPPLWPWLLSRLGDFRLPWRYRWWARDDIQGRFFIERRAAFQLSAYGLLFLALGEFPSHAFLVGMSIAYLIIAVPLRGSARRSLLARHEFHPDGTPYRQHPPESLLGSEAHASQPDRAGSRRPPGR
;
A
#
# COMPACT_ATOMS: atom_id res chain seq x y z
N MET A 1 36.01 -4.46 12.20
CA MET A 1 34.54 -4.37 12.32
C MET A 1 34.06 -5.74 12.75
N ASP A 2 33.37 -5.82 13.88
CA ASP A 2 32.94 -7.10 14.45
C ASP A 2 31.82 -7.70 13.56
N PRO A 3 32.06 -8.83 12.87
CA PRO A 3 31.12 -9.36 11.87
C PRO A 3 29.74 -9.71 12.45
N GLU A 4 29.68 -10.01 13.75
CA GLU A 4 28.43 -10.30 14.46
C GLU A 4 27.55 -9.05 14.66
N ALA A 5 28.17 -7.89 14.93
CA ALA A 5 27.46 -6.62 15.08
C ALA A 5 26.83 -6.17 13.76
N THR A 6 27.57 -6.31 12.65
CA THR A 6 27.09 -5.95 11.30
C THR A 6 25.91 -6.81 10.87
N SER A 7 25.97 -8.13 11.07
CA SER A 7 24.86 -9.03 10.71
C SER A 7 23.59 -8.77 11.54
N THR A 8 23.74 -8.43 12.83
CA THR A 8 22.62 -8.04 13.70
C THR A 8 21.97 -6.73 13.25
N TYR A 9 22.78 -5.72 12.91
CA TYR A 9 22.29 -4.44 12.42
C TYR A 9 21.56 -4.60 11.08
N GLU A 10 22.16 -5.32 10.14
CA GLU A 10 21.56 -5.63 8.83
C GLU A 10 20.19 -6.31 8.98
N HIS A 11 20.09 -7.29 9.87
CA HIS A 11 18.83 -7.97 10.15
C HIS A 11 17.75 -6.99 10.65
N ARG A 12 18.11 -6.08 11.55
CA ARG A 12 17.20 -5.05 12.07
C ARG A 12 16.77 -4.05 10.99
N CYS A 13 17.69 -3.60 10.14
CA CYS A 13 17.35 -2.74 9.01
C CYS A 13 16.41 -3.44 8.02
N ARG A 14 16.64 -4.72 7.71
CA ARG A 14 15.71 -5.51 6.88
C ARG A 14 14.32 -5.64 7.50
N LEU A 15 14.23 -5.84 8.82
CA LEU A 15 12.93 -5.85 9.52
C LEU A 15 12.24 -4.48 9.44
N LEU A 16 12.96 -3.39 9.65
CA LEU A 16 12.45 -2.02 9.55
C LEU A 16 11.93 -1.73 8.14
N MET A 17 12.70 -2.05 7.10
CA MET A 17 12.26 -1.87 5.71
C MET A 17 11.05 -2.74 5.38
N ARG A 18 10.97 -3.96 5.94
CA ARG A 18 9.79 -4.83 5.76
C ARG A 18 8.51 -4.20 6.29
N VAL A 19 8.63 -3.38 7.32
CA VAL A 19 7.53 -2.65 7.98
C VAL A 19 7.21 -1.36 7.21
N ALA A 20 8.23 -0.58 6.82
CA ALA A 20 8.05 0.71 6.17
C ALA A 20 7.59 0.60 4.70
N TYR A 21 8.32 -0.18 3.90
CA TYR A 21 8.18 -0.16 2.44
C TYR A 21 7.30 -1.30 1.90
N PRO A 22 6.50 -1.05 0.84
CA PRO A 22 5.76 -2.09 0.12
C PRO A 22 6.71 -3.11 -0.53
N SER A 23 6.24 -4.34 -0.75
CA SER A 23 7.06 -5.46 -1.26
C SER A 23 7.71 -5.11 -2.60
N ARG A 24 6.93 -4.55 -3.53
CA ARG A 24 7.42 -4.10 -4.83
C ARG A 24 8.60 -3.14 -4.72
N PHE A 25 8.53 -2.15 -3.84
CA PHE A 25 9.63 -1.19 -3.66
C PHE A 25 10.90 -1.87 -3.15
N ARG A 26 10.76 -2.82 -2.22
CA ARG A 26 11.91 -3.56 -1.67
C ARG A 26 12.56 -4.48 -2.71
N GLU A 27 11.79 -5.04 -3.63
CA GLU A 27 12.31 -5.88 -4.73
C GLU A 27 13.21 -5.07 -5.68
N PHE A 28 12.90 -3.79 -5.92
CA PHE A 28 13.66 -2.95 -6.85
C PHE A 28 14.74 -2.08 -6.19
N ARG A 29 14.48 -1.53 -5.01
CA ARG A 29 15.38 -0.57 -4.33
C ARG A 29 15.73 -0.94 -2.88
N GLY A 30 15.35 -2.14 -2.44
CA GLY A 30 15.61 -2.58 -1.06
C GLY A 30 17.09 -2.62 -0.74
N ASP A 31 17.92 -3.07 -1.67
CA ASP A 31 19.36 -3.18 -1.48
C ASP A 31 20.05 -1.81 -1.49
N GLU A 32 19.58 -0.86 -2.30
CA GLU A 32 20.09 0.52 -2.28
C GLU A 32 19.84 1.20 -0.93
N VAL A 33 18.61 1.07 -0.41
CA VAL A 33 18.24 1.64 0.90
C VAL A 33 18.99 0.92 2.04
N LEU A 34 19.15 -0.40 1.94
CA LEU A 34 19.93 -1.17 2.91
C LEU A 34 21.40 -0.75 2.92
N GLY A 35 22.01 -0.60 1.75
CA GLY A 35 23.39 -0.14 1.60
C GLY A 35 23.58 1.23 2.24
N THR A 36 22.66 2.17 1.95
CA THR A 36 22.69 3.51 2.56
C THR A 36 22.61 3.45 4.09
N LEU A 37 21.76 2.58 4.65
CA LEU A 37 21.67 2.41 6.11
C LEU A 37 22.92 1.79 6.72
N LEU A 38 23.57 0.86 6.00
CA LEU A 38 24.82 0.23 6.44
C LEU A 38 25.99 1.22 6.38
N ASP A 39 26.03 2.08 5.37
CA ASP A 39 27.06 3.12 5.22
C ASP A 39 26.96 4.21 6.30
N LEU A 40 25.74 4.46 6.80
CA LEU A 40 25.49 5.39 7.91
C LEU A 40 25.74 4.78 9.30
N ALA A 41 25.98 3.47 9.40
CA ALA A 41 26.12 2.79 10.68
C ALA A 41 27.49 3.11 11.34
N GLU A 42 27.46 3.51 12.60
CA GLU A 42 28.69 3.72 13.37
C GLU A 42 29.38 2.38 13.69
N PRO A 43 30.73 2.35 13.82
CA PRO A 43 31.45 1.13 14.17
C PRO A 43 30.95 0.51 15.48
N GLY A 44 30.43 -0.73 15.41
CA GLY A 44 29.88 -1.45 16.56
C GLY A 44 28.40 -1.17 16.86
N GLN A 45 27.73 -0.35 16.06
CA GLN A 45 26.31 -0.07 16.20
C GLN A 45 25.48 -1.33 15.88
N ARG A 46 24.66 -1.76 16.84
CA ARG A 46 23.80 -2.95 16.71
C ARG A 46 22.36 -2.63 16.35
N SER A 47 21.95 -1.36 16.39
CA SER A 47 20.58 -0.92 16.07
C SER A 47 20.60 0.42 15.36
N PRO A 48 19.76 0.62 14.31
CA PRO A 48 19.55 1.94 13.74
C PRO A 48 19.04 2.92 14.80
N ALA A 49 19.42 4.20 14.67
CA ALA A 49 18.95 5.23 15.58
C ALA A 49 17.44 5.45 15.38
N LEU A 50 16.77 5.96 16.42
CA LEU A 50 15.33 6.25 16.36
C LEU A 50 14.99 7.22 15.22
N ARG A 51 15.87 8.20 14.97
CA ARG A 51 15.71 9.17 13.88
C ARG A 51 15.72 8.49 12.52
N ASP A 52 16.70 7.64 12.25
CA ASP A 52 16.80 6.90 10.99
C ASP A 52 15.60 5.97 10.81
N CYS A 53 15.11 5.37 11.91
CA CYS A 53 13.90 4.58 11.88
C CYS A 53 12.68 5.40 11.47
N LEU A 54 12.52 6.60 12.03
CA LEU A 54 11.42 7.51 11.70
C LEU A 54 11.53 8.01 10.25
N ASP A 55 12.72 8.33 9.76
CA ASP A 55 12.94 8.79 8.40
C ASP A 55 12.62 7.69 7.38
N VAL A 56 13.03 6.44 7.65
CA VAL A 56 12.67 5.26 6.85
C VAL A 56 11.16 5.01 6.86
N LEU A 57 10.53 5.06 8.04
CA LEU A 57 9.07 4.88 8.18
C LEU A 57 8.31 5.98 7.43
N ARG A 58 8.77 7.24 7.53
CA ARG A 58 8.19 8.39 6.84
C ARG A 58 8.33 8.26 5.32
N GLY A 59 9.49 7.84 4.83
CA GLY A 59 9.71 7.57 3.41
C GLY A 59 8.74 6.52 2.86
N GLY A 60 8.58 5.41 3.59
CA GLY A 60 7.61 4.35 3.25
C GLY A 60 6.15 4.82 3.30
N LEU A 61 5.79 5.65 4.28
CA LEU A 61 4.44 6.21 4.42
C LEU A 61 4.12 7.19 3.29
N VAL A 62 5.04 8.10 2.98
CA VAL A 62 4.89 9.08 1.88
C VAL A 62 4.70 8.36 0.54
N LEU A 63 5.45 7.28 0.30
CA LEU A 63 5.28 6.46 -0.91
C LEU A 63 3.86 5.88 -1.00
N ARG A 64 3.35 5.31 0.10
CA ARG A 64 1.99 4.74 0.15
C ARG A 64 0.89 5.79 -0.03
N LEU A 65 1.11 7.01 0.47
CA LEU A 65 0.17 8.12 0.33
C LEU A 65 0.16 8.69 -1.09
N ARG A 66 1.32 8.76 -1.76
CA ARG A 66 1.43 9.23 -3.15
C ARG A 66 0.75 8.29 -4.15
N GLU A 67 0.83 6.99 -3.91
CA GLU A 67 0.22 5.97 -4.77
C GLU A 67 -1.23 5.63 -4.36
N HIS A 68 -1.76 6.31 -3.35
CA HIS A 68 -3.08 6.00 -2.80
C HIS A 68 -4.18 6.26 -3.85
N PRO A 69 -5.13 5.32 -4.03
CA PRO A 69 -6.29 5.56 -4.87
C PRO A 69 -7.12 6.75 -4.36
N PRO A 70 -7.90 7.40 -5.23
CA PRO A 70 -8.88 8.39 -4.79
C PRO A 70 -9.79 7.74 -3.72
N LEU A 71 -10.17 8.53 -2.71
CA LEU A 71 -10.85 8.01 -1.52
C LEU A 71 -12.14 7.25 -1.85
N TRP A 72 -12.87 7.65 -2.90
CA TRP A 72 -14.14 7.05 -3.27
C TRP A 72 -14.02 5.64 -3.90
N PRO A 73 -13.23 5.41 -4.97
CA PRO A 73 -12.92 4.06 -5.46
C PRO A 73 -12.35 3.14 -4.38
N TRP A 74 -11.48 3.68 -3.52
CA TRP A 74 -10.94 2.95 -2.38
C TRP A 74 -12.05 2.54 -1.40
N LEU A 75 -12.93 3.46 -1.01
CA LEU A 75 -14.01 3.20 -0.07
C LEU A 75 -15.02 2.17 -0.63
N LEU A 76 -15.41 2.30 -1.90
CA LEU A 76 -16.30 1.35 -2.57
C LEU A 76 -15.71 -0.07 -2.61
N SER A 77 -14.41 -0.19 -2.90
CA SER A 77 -13.72 -1.48 -2.88
C SER A 77 -13.62 -2.11 -1.48
N ARG A 78 -13.73 -1.28 -0.43
CA ARG A 78 -13.66 -1.72 0.95
C ARG A 78 -15.02 -2.11 1.51
N LEU A 79 -16.09 -1.46 1.03
CA LEU A 79 -17.49 -1.70 1.44
C LEU A 79 -18.21 -2.75 0.58
N GLY A 80 -17.74 -3.04 -0.63
CA GLY A 80 -18.35 -4.02 -1.52
C GLY A 80 -17.35 -4.73 -2.43
N ASP A 81 -17.84 -5.44 -3.44
CA ASP A 81 -17.02 -6.20 -4.40
C ASP A 81 -16.47 -5.34 -5.57
N PHE A 82 -16.36 -4.03 -5.38
CA PHE A 82 -15.84 -3.13 -6.42
C PHE A 82 -14.35 -3.38 -6.68
N ARG A 83 -14.02 -3.71 -7.93
CA ARG A 83 -12.63 -3.89 -8.37
C ARG A 83 -11.98 -2.52 -8.54
N LEU A 84 -10.80 -2.31 -7.96
CA LEU A 84 -10.04 -1.08 -8.20
C LEU A 84 -9.65 -0.97 -9.69
N PRO A 85 -9.68 0.25 -10.26
CA PRO A 85 -9.14 0.52 -11.60
C PRO A 85 -7.72 -0.02 -11.75
N TRP A 86 -7.35 -0.47 -12.95
CA TRP A 86 -6.06 -1.14 -13.25
C TRP A 86 -4.85 -0.41 -12.64
N ARG A 87 -4.82 0.92 -12.77
CA ARG A 87 -3.76 1.80 -12.22
C ARG A 87 -3.52 1.64 -10.72
N TYR A 88 -4.54 1.30 -9.92
CA TYR A 88 -4.44 1.15 -8.46
C TYR A 88 -4.40 -0.32 -8.00
N ARG A 89 -4.43 -1.28 -8.92
CA ARG A 89 -4.36 -2.71 -8.55
C ARG A 89 -3.02 -3.07 -7.92
N TRP A 90 -1.93 -2.44 -8.35
CA TRP A 90 -0.61 -2.60 -7.74
C TRP A 90 -0.57 -2.07 -6.31
N TRP A 91 -1.24 -0.94 -6.05
CA TRP A 91 -1.43 -0.45 -4.68
C TRP A 91 -2.23 -1.46 -3.83
N ALA A 92 -3.31 -2.03 -4.39
CA ALA A 92 -4.11 -3.04 -3.69
C ALA A 92 -3.30 -4.31 -3.38
N ARG A 93 -2.46 -4.78 -4.32
CA ARG A 93 -1.50 -5.88 -4.08
C ARG A 93 -0.58 -5.55 -2.90
N ASP A 94 0.02 -4.36 -2.91
CA ASP A 94 0.94 -3.91 -1.86
C ASP A 94 0.25 -3.70 -0.50
N ASP A 95 -1.04 -3.33 -0.48
CA ASP A 95 -1.87 -3.28 0.73
C ASP A 95 -2.13 -4.69 1.27
N ILE A 96 -2.54 -5.63 0.40
CA ILE A 96 -2.90 -7.01 0.76
C ILE A 96 -1.68 -7.80 1.25
N GLN A 97 -0.53 -7.63 0.59
CA GLN A 97 0.74 -8.27 0.98
C GLN A 97 1.36 -7.64 2.24
N GLY A 98 0.98 -6.41 2.57
CA GLY A 98 1.48 -5.68 3.73
C GLY A 98 1.28 -6.42 5.05
N ARG A 99 2.27 -6.32 5.96
CA ARG A 99 2.23 -6.97 7.28
C ARG A 99 1.03 -6.52 8.13
N PHE A 100 0.69 -5.24 8.04
CA PHE A 100 -0.44 -4.64 8.77
C PHE A 100 -1.78 -4.72 8.04
N PHE A 101 -1.92 -5.58 7.02
CA PHE A 101 -3.16 -5.70 6.26
C PHE A 101 -4.39 -5.95 7.15
N ILE A 102 -4.28 -6.89 8.09
CA ILE A 102 -5.40 -7.22 9.00
C ILE A 102 -5.65 -6.12 10.00
N GLU A 103 -4.60 -5.49 10.52
CA GLU A 103 -4.74 -4.35 11.45
C GLU A 103 -5.44 -3.19 10.76
N ARG A 104 -5.03 -2.81 9.54
CA ARG A 104 -5.70 -1.77 8.75
C ARG A 104 -7.15 -2.14 8.43
N ARG A 105 -7.43 -3.42 8.15
CA ARG A 105 -8.80 -3.87 7.88
C ARG A 105 -9.67 -3.87 9.14
N ALA A 106 -9.16 -4.34 10.26
CA ALA A 106 -9.84 -4.29 11.55
C ALA A 106 -10.09 -2.85 11.98
N ALA A 107 -9.08 -1.97 11.89
CA ALA A 107 -9.21 -0.55 12.19
C ALA A 107 -10.30 0.11 11.34
N PHE A 108 -10.29 -0.10 10.03
CA PHE A 108 -11.35 0.40 9.15
C PHE A 108 -12.74 -0.11 9.56
N GLN A 109 -12.86 -1.40 9.85
CA GLN A 109 -14.13 -2.02 10.28
C GLN A 109 -14.63 -1.39 11.59
N LEU A 110 -13.74 -1.21 12.57
CA LEU A 110 -14.07 -0.60 13.86
C LEU A 110 -14.47 0.87 13.69
N SER A 111 -13.75 1.62 12.87
CA SER A 111 -14.12 3.00 12.53
C SER A 111 -15.49 3.07 11.84
N ALA A 112 -15.77 2.16 10.90
CA ALA A 112 -17.06 2.09 10.21
C ALA A 112 -18.21 1.79 11.18
N TYR A 113 -18.04 0.82 12.09
CA TYR A 113 -19.03 0.56 13.14
C TYR A 113 -19.20 1.75 14.07
N GLY A 114 -18.11 2.37 14.52
CA GLY A 114 -18.16 3.57 15.37
C GLY A 114 -18.95 4.71 14.72
N LEU A 115 -18.73 4.97 13.43
CA LEU A 115 -19.48 5.96 12.67
C LEU A 115 -20.96 5.59 12.49
N LEU A 116 -21.25 4.31 12.22
CA LEU A 116 -22.63 3.82 12.11
C LEU A 116 -23.41 4.00 13.42
N PHE A 117 -22.79 3.65 14.55
CA PHE A 117 -23.38 3.81 15.87
C PHE A 117 -23.56 5.29 16.26
N LEU A 118 -22.58 6.13 15.95
CA LEU A 118 -22.71 7.58 16.10
C LEU A 118 -23.91 8.13 15.31
N ALA A 119 -24.10 7.65 14.07
CA ALA A 119 -25.20 8.07 13.21
C ALA A 119 -26.58 7.57 13.69
N LEU A 120 -26.63 6.39 14.32
CA LEU A 120 -27.86 5.84 14.89
C LEU A 120 -28.19 6.43 16.28
N GLY A 121 -27.28 7.17 16.90
CA GLY A 121 -27.44 7.71 18.26
C GLY A 121 -27.38 6.63 19.35
N GLU A 122 -27.03 5.40 18.98
CA GLU A 122 -26.94 4.25 19.86
C GLU A 122 -25.48 4.06 20.26
N PHE A 123 -25.17 4.03 21.56
CA PHE A 123 -23.84 3.70 22.03
C PHE A 123 -23.79 2.20 22.38
N PRO A 124 -23.15 1.37 21.54
CA PRO A 124 -22.97 -0.03 21.88
C PRO A 124 -22.11 -0.09 23.14
N SER A 125 -22.39 -1.07 24.01
CA SER A 125 -21.52 -1.28 25.15
C SER A 125 -20.09 -1.53 24.67
N HIS A 126 -19.10 -0.92 25.34
CA HIS A 126 -17.69 -1.12 24.98
C HIS A 126 -17.31 -2.61 24.99
N ALA A 127 -17.96 -3.42 25.83
CA ALA A 127 -17.81 -4.87 25.87
C ALA A 127 -18.25 -5.55 24.56
N PHE A 128 -19.32 -5.07 23.90
CA PHE A 128 -19.78 -5.59 22.63
C PHE A 128 -18.80 -5.26 21.49
N LEU A 129 -18.29 -4.03 21.44
CA LEU A 129 -17.28 -3.63 20.46
C LEU A 129 -15.97 -4.42 20.62
N VAL A 130 -15.51 -4.59 21.86
CA VAL A 130 -14.33 -5.40 22.18
C VAL A 130 -14.56 -6.86 21.82
N GLY A 131 -15.74 -7.42 22.14
CA GLY A 131 -16.11 -8.79 21.78
C GLY A 131 -16.12 -9.04 20.27
N MET A 132 -16.72 -8.13 19.49
CA MET A 132 -16.71 -8.18 18.02
C MET A 132 -15.30 -8.05 17.44
N SER A 133 -14.46 -7.19 18.04
CA SER A 133 -13.05 -7.03 17.66
C SER A 133 -12.26 -8.31 17.88
N ILE A 134 -12.41 -8.92 19.05
CA ILE A 134 -11.73 -10.17 19.43
C ILE A 134 -12.22 -11.32 18.55
N ALA A 135 -13.53 -11.47 18.36
CA ALA A 135 -14.10 -12.47 17.47
C ALA A 135 -13.61 -12.30 16.02
N TYR A 136 -13.56 -11.06 15.52
CA TYR A 136 -13.01 -10.76 14.19
C TYR A 136 -11.53 -11.11 14.11
N LEU A 137 -10.71 -10.81 15.13
CA LEU A 137 -9.30 -11.22 15.15
C LEU A 137 -9.15 -12.74 15.18
N ILE A 138 -9.93 -13.45 16.01
CA ILE A 138 -9.92 -14.91 16.12
C ILE A 138 -10.31 -15.57 14.80
N ILE A 139 -11.26 -15.01 14.03
CA ILE A 139 -11.70 -15.54 12.74
C ILE A 139 -10.75 -15.12 11.60
N ALA A 140 -10.38 -13.84 11.55
CA ALA A 140 -9.62 -13.27 10.45
C ALA A 140 -8.15 -13.69 10.47
N VAL A 141 -7.53 -13.92 11.63
CA VAL A 141 -6.13 -14.36 11.78
C VAL A 141 -5.87 -15.73 11.13
N PRO A 142 -6.59 -16.82 11.46
CA PRO A 142 -6.39 -18.12 10.83
C PRO A 142 -6.81 -18.12 9.36
N LEU A 143 -7.80 -17.30 9.00
CA LEU A 143 -8.24 -17.13 7.61
C LEU A 143 -7.35 -16.16 6.81
N ARG A 144 -6.27 -15.59 7.38
CA ARG A 144 -5.36 -14.62 6.72
C ARG A 144 -4.87 -15.11 5.37
N GLY A 145 -4.43 -16.37 5.29
CA GLY A 145 -3.91 -16.95 4.05
C GLY A 145 -4.98 -17.11 2.97
N SER A 146 -6.17 -17.58 3.34
CA SER A 146 -7.28 -17.79 2.39
C SER A 146 -7.93 -16.47 1.97
N ALA A 147 -8.14 -15.54 2.91
CA ALA A 147 -8.64 -14.19 2.61
C ALA A 147 -7.69 -13.41 1.70
N ARG A 148 -6.37 -13.52 1.91
CA ARG A 148 -5.36 -12.94 1.02
C ARG A 148 -5.46 -13.52 -0.39
N ARG A 149 -5.52 -14.84 -0.52
CA ARG A 149 -5.63 -15.52 -1.82
C ARG A 149 -6.90 -15.10 -2.57
N SER A 150 -8.04 -15.06 -1.90
CA SER A 150 -9.30 -14.62 -2.51
C SER A 150 -9.28 -13.15 -2.92
N LEU A 151 -8.65 -12.26 -2.15
CA LEU A 151 -8.54 -10.84 -2.49
C LEU A 151 -7.56 -10.56 -3.63
N LEU A 152 -6.45 -11.30 -3.71
CA LEU A 152 -5.52 -11.24 -4.84
C LEU A 152 -6.21 -11.74 -6.11
N ALA A 153 -6.93 -12.86 -6.03
CA ALA A 153 -7.70 -13.39 -7.15
C ALA A 153 -8.76 -12.40 -7.67
N ARG A 154 -9.43 -11.67 -6.78
CA ARG A 154 -10.39 -10.59 -7.16
C ARG A 154 -9.75 -9.47 -7.99
N HIS A 155 -8.46 -9.23 -7.82
CA HIS A 155 -7.70 -8.20 -8.52
C HIS A 155 -6.82 -8.74 -9.66
N GLU A 156 -7.07 -9.99 -10.09
CA GLU A 156 -6.31 -10.66 -11.15
C GLU A 156 -4.82 -10.83 -10.81
N PHE A 157 -4.51 -11.04 -9.53
CA PHE A 157 -3.19 -11.47 -9.08
C PHE A 157 -3.21 -12.96 -8.69
N HIS A 158 -2.13 -13.65 -8.99
CA HIS A 158 -1.85 -14.97 -8.44
C HIS A 158 -1.71 -14.91 -6.91
N PRO A 159 -1.82 -16.06 -6.21
CA PRO A 159 -1.55 -16.18 -4.78
C PRO A 159 -0.20 -15.58 -4.35
N ASP A 160 0.78 -15.62 -5.25
CA ASP A 160 2.15 -15.14 -5.03
C ASP A 160 2.28 -13.62 -5.29
N GLY A 161 1.21 -12.99 -5.75
CA GLY A 161 1.13 -11.57 -6.09
C GLY A 161 1.53 -11.22 -7.52
N THR A 162 2.00 -12.17 -8.32
CA THR A 162 2.29 -11.92 -9.73
C THR A 162 0.98 -11.63 -10.50
N PRO A 163 0.95 -10.65 -11.42
CA PRO A 163 -0.26 -10.34 -12.17
C PRO A 163 -0.58 -11.45 -13.18
N TYR A 164 -1.87 -11.76 -13.37
CA TYR A 164 -2.32 -12.72 -14.41
C TYR A 164 -2.13 -12.19 -15.84
N ARG A 165 -2.08 -10.86 -16.04
CA ARG A 165 -1.74 -10.21 -17.32
C ARG A 165 -0.64 -9.18 -17.09
N GLN A 166 0.40 -9.22 -17.92
CA GLN A 166 1.53 -8.31 -17.83
C GLN A 166 1.28 -6.94 -18.51
N HIS A 167 0.23 -6.79 -19.33
CA HIS A 167 -0.04 -5.56 -20.09
C HIS A 167 -1.31 -4.82 -19.65
N PRO A 168 -1.29 -3.48 -19.59
CA PRO A 168 -2.52 -2.69 -19.61
C PRO A 168 -3.28 -3.02 -20.91
N PRO A 169 -4.62 -3.06 -20.92
CA PRO A 169 -5.34 -3.02 -22.18
C PRO A 169 -4.94 -1.71 -22.89
N GLU A 170 -4.39 -1.81 -24.11
CA GLU A 170 -3.88 -0.69 -24.91
C GLU A 170 -4.88 0.47 -25.04
N SER A 171 -6.17 0.19 -24.87
CA SER A 171 -7.26 1.16 -24.86
C SER A 171 -7.15 2.27 -23.81
N LEU A 172 -6.42 2.06 -22.71
CA LEU A 172 -6.25 3.09 -21.67
C LEU A 172 -5.10 4.07 -21.96
N LEU A 173 -4.11 3.67 -22.78
CA LEU A 173 -3.02 4.56 -23.21
C LEU A 173 -3.45 5.50 -24.35
N GLY A 174 -4.39 5.06 -25.20
CA GLY A 174 -4.91 5.88 -26.30
C GLY A 174 -5.89 6.98 -25.88
N SER A 175 -6.62 6.82 -24.77
CA SER A 175 -7.67 7.75 -24.37
C SER A 175 -7.14 9.04 -23.70
N GLU A 176 -6.09 8.95 -22.88
CA GLU A 176 -5.49 10.15 -22.26
C GLU A 176 -4.58 10.93 -23.23
N ALA A 177 -4.04 10.28 -24.28
CA ALA A 177 -3.23 10.94 -25.30
C ALA A 177 -4.04 11.85 -26.24
N HIS A 178 -5.35 11.61 -26.40
CA HIS A 178 -6.23 12.47 -27.21
C HIS A 178 -6.86 13.64 -26.43
N ALA A 179 -6.82 13.63 -25.10
CA ALA A 179 -7.45 14.69 -24.30
C ALA A 179 -6.56 15.95 -24.10
N SER A 180 -5.32 15.96 -24.60
CA SER A 180 -4.35 17.04 -24.33
C SER A 180 -3.73 17.68 -25.59
N GLN A 181 -4.42 17.66 -26.73
CA GLN A 181 -4.03 18.48 -27.88
C GLN A 181 -4.97 19.69 -27.96
N PRO A 182 -4.61 20.85 -27.38
CA PRO A 182 -5.36 22.06 -27.62
C PRO A 182 -5.23 22.44 -29.09
N ASP A 183 -6.39 22.63 -29.69
CA ASP A 183 -6.67 23.07 -31.04
C ASP A 183 -5.79 24.26 -31.44
N ARG A 184 -4.61 24.00 -32.03
CA ARG A 184 -3.85 25.02 -32.78
C ARG A 184 -4.52 25.14 -34.15
N ALA A 185 -5.66 25.82 -34.14
CA ALA A 185 -6.30 26.35 -35.33
C ALA A 185 -5.28 27.25 -36.06
N GLY A 186 -4.77 26.75 -37.18
CA GLY A 186 -4.04 27.55 -38.14
C GLY A 186 -4.98 28.59 -38.76
N SER A 187 -4.79 29.86 -38.42
CA SER A 187 -5.33 30.96 -39.22
C SER A 187 -4.26 31.42 -40.21
N ARG A 188 -4.64 31.32 -41.47
CA ARG A 188 -3.88 31.63 -42.68
C ARG A 188 -3.59 33.14 -42.74
N ARG A 189 -2.34 33.52 -42.99
CA ARG A 189 -2.00 34.81 -43.64
C ARG A 189 -2.00 34.61 -45.15
N PRO A 190 -2.66 35.47 -45.95
CA PRO A 190 -2.45 35.49 -47.39
C PRO A 190 -1.27 36.42 -47.75
N PRO A 191 -0.49 36.11 -48.79
CA PRO A 191 0.23 37.13 -49.53
C PRO A 191 -0.32 37.22 -50.97
N GLY A 192 -0.62 38.44 -51.42
CA GLY A 192 -0.73 38.73 -52.86
C GLY A 192 -1.82 39.72 -53.25
N ARG A 193 -1.55 41.02 -53.16
CA ARG A 193 -1.29 41.90 -54.31
C ARG A 193 -0.88 43.29 -53.85
#